data_AF-A0AAU3PNB7-F1
#
_entry.id   AF-A0AAU3PNB7-F1
#
_cell.length_a   1.000
_cell.length_b   1.000
_cell.length_c   1.000
_cell.angle_alpha   90.00
_cell.angle_beta   90.00
_cell.angle_gamma   90.00
#
_symmetry.space_group_name_H-M   'P 1'
#
loop_
_entity.id
_entity.type
_entity.pdbx_description
1 polymer ?
#
loop_
_entity_poly.entity_id
_entity_poly.type
_entity_poly.pdbx_seq_one_letter_code
_entity_poly.pdbx_strand_id
1 'polypeptide(L)'
;MSEPFETREEAEQWIARLERQAAQGIDPKTATMRLAEYGEANMDLALRGLEKKTTDPYLTGWRKRVVPTLGHLPVAMLTNGAVDRAVVGWISDGAGKSTVKNTLAVLVRVMEQAVRDDLRQSNPARVRGWQKLYQQIEDELDDPRSLALSDYSALLTLADALVNRSADQYRGWGDVVIFAACTASRIGEVSGCRVGCQRSSNSPR
;
A
#
# COMPACT_ATOMS: atom_id res chain seq x y z
N MET A 1 -25.43 14.54 16.29
CA MET A 1 -25.27 15.75 15.47
C MET A 1 -25.94 15.46 14.13
N SER A 2 -26.85 16.33 13.70
CA SER A 2 -27.70 16.13 12.51
C SER A 2 -26.93 16.54 11.25
N GLU A 3 -26.65 15.60 10.34
CA GLU A 3 -26.20 15.92 8.98
C GLU A 3 -27.43 16.05 8.07
N PRO A 4 -27.50 17.06 7.19
CA PRO A 4 -28.59 17.18 6.22
C PRO A 4 -28.38 16.16 5.09
N PHE A 5 -29.37 15.31 4.84
CA PHE A 5 -29.41 14.41 3.69
C PHE A 5 -30.00 15.17 2.49
N GLU A 6 -29.46 14.96 1.28
CA GLU A 6 -29.91 15.66 0.07
C GLU A 6 -31.33 15.23 -0.34
N THR A 7 -31.78 14.04 0.07
CA THR A 7 -33.13 13.55 -0.20
C THR A 7 -33.74 12.79 0.98
N ARG A 8 -35.08 12.87 1.09
CA ARG A 8 -35.86 12.17 2.12
C ARG A 8 -35.71 10.65 2.05
N GLU A 9 -35.54 10.09 0.84
CA GLU A 9 -35.37 8.65 0.62
C GLU A 9 -34.01 8.14 1.13
N GLU A 10 -32.94 8.94 1.02
CA GLU A 10 -31.63 8.59 1.60
C GLU A 10 -31.68 8.59 3.14
N ALA A 11 -32.40 9.55 3.73
CA ALA A 11 -32.61 9.61 5.17
C ALA A 11 -33.44 8.41 5.67
N GLU A 12 -34.50 8.01 4.95
CA GLU A 12 -35.33 6.86 5.32
C GLU A 12 -34.57 5.52 5.16
N GLN A 13 -33.76 5.38 4.11
CA GLN A 13 -32.87 4.22 3.96
C GLN A 13 -31.73 4.18 4.99
N TRP A 14 -31.33 5.34 5.52
CA TRP A 14 -30.37 5.48 6.61
C TRP A 14 -30.98 5.02 7.93
N ILE A 15 -32.19 5.48 8.26
CA ILE A 15 -32.94 5.05 9.46
C ILE A 15 -33.19 3.54 9.42
N ALA A 16 -33.70 3.01 8.31
CA ALA A 16 -34.01 1.57 8.18
C ALA A 16 -32.77 0.65 8.22
N ARG A 17 -31.57 1.18 7.97
CA ARG A 17 -30.30 0.44 8.14
C ARG A 17 -29.84 0.46 9.59
N LEU A 18 -29.91 1.62 10.23
CA LEU A 18 -29.58 1.78 11.66
C LEU A 18 -30.52 0.98 12.55
N GLU A 19 -31.82 0.95 12.25
CA GLU A 19 -32.81 0.16 12.98
C GLU A 19 -32.53 -1.35 12.88
N ARG A 20 -32.11 -1.83 11.70
CA ARG A 20 -31.70 -3.23 11.52
C ARG A 20 -30.44 -3.60 12.31
N GLN A 21 -29.50 -2.65 12.45
CA GLN A 21 -28.27 -2.85 13.22
C GLN A 21 -28.53 -2.79 14.74
N ALA A 22 -29.40 -1.89 15.19
CA ALA A 22 -29.85 -1.83 16.57
C ALA A 22 -30.64 -3.09 16.99
N ALA A 23 -31.45 -3.65 16.07
CA ALA A 23 -32.17 -4.91 16.30
C ALA A 23 -31.24 -6.14 16.47
N GLN A 24 -29.97 -6.04 16.07
CA GLN A 24 -28.96 -7.11 16.21
C GLN A 24 -28.16 -7.01 17.53
N GLY A 25 -28.50 -6.09 18.44
CA GLY A 25 -27.83 -5.96 19.74
C GLY A 25 -26.46 -5.25 19.66
N ILE A 26 -26.14 -4.65 18.52
CA ILE A 26 -24.94 -3.84 18.33
C ILE A 26 -25.17 -2.48 19.00
N ASP A 27 -24.24 -2.05 19.87
CA ASP A 27 -24.28 -0.71 20.45
C ASP A 27 -24.34 0.34 19.32
N PRO A 28 -25.41 1.16 19.22
CA PRO A 28 -25.56 2.17 18.18
C PRO A 28 -24.37 3.14 18.09
N LYS A 29 -23.64 3.34 19.20
CA LYS A 29 -22.42 4.16 19.22
C LYS A 29 -21.27 3.51 18.45
N THR A 30 -21.16 2.19 18.49
CA THR A 30 -20.09 1.46 17.79
C THR A 30 -20.43 1.29 16.30
N ALA A 31 -21.71 1.18 15.95
CA ALA A 31 -22.17 1.17 14.55
C ALA A 31 -21.87 2.48 13.80
N THR A 32 -21.83 3.60 14.52
CA THR A 32 -21.54 4.93 13.98
C THR A 32 -20.07 5.34 14.13
N MET A 33 -19.24 4.52 14.77
CA MET A 33 -17.81 4.79 14.96
C MET A 33 -17.10 4.89 13.61
N ARG A 34 -16.31 5.95 13.44
CA ARG A 34 -15.54 6.16 12.22
C ARG A 34 -14.39 5.17 12.13
N LEU A 35 -13.99 4.81 10.91
CA LEU A 35 -12.89 3.87 10.67
C LEU A 35 -11.58 4.34 11.31
N ALA A 36 -11.30 5.65 11.27
CA ALA A 36 -10.12 6.22 11.92
C ALA A 36 -10.12 5.97 13.43
N GLU A 37 -11.22 6.31 14.09
CA GLU A 37 -11.39 6.17 15.55
C GLU A 37 -11.34 4.69 15.95
N TYR A 38 -12.06 3.84 15.23
CA TYR A 38 -12.11 2.40 15.48
C TYR A 38 -10.74 1.76 15.31
N GLY A 39 -10.03 2.13 14.24
CA GLY A 39 -8.71 1.61 13.97
C GLY A 39 -7.69 2.07 15.01
N GLU A 40 -7.73 3.31 15.48
CA GLU A 40 -6.87 3.79 16.57
C GLU A 40 -7.12 3.04 17.88
N ALA A 41 -8.38 2.84 18.25
CA ALA A 41 -8.74 2.11 19.47
C ALA A 41 -8.34 0.62 19.43
N ASN A 42 -8.36 0.00 18.26
CA ASN A 42 -8.18 -1.45 18.10
C ASN A 42 -6.87 -1.84 17.36
N MET A 43 -5.98 -0.88 17.09
CA MET A 43 -4.78 -1.11 16.27
C MET A 43 -3.87 -2.19 16.87
N ASP A 44 -3.62 -2.09 18.18
CA ASP A 44 -2.76 -3.03 18.90
C ASP A 44 -3.32 -4.46 18.86
N LEU A 45 -4.63 -4.59 18.95
CA LEU A 45 -5.31 -5.88 18.85
C LEU A 45 -5.27 -6.43 17.42
N ALA A 46 -5.50 -5.59 16.42
CA ALA A 46 -5.45 -5.96 15.00
C ALA A 46 -4.04 -6.39 14.53
N LEU A 47 -3.00 -5.79 15.11
CA LEU A 47 -1.60 -6.08 14.77
C LEU A 47 -0.96 -7.15 15.66
N ARG A 48 -1.70 -7.74 16.61
CA ARG A 48 -1.22 -8.81 17.47
C ARG A 48 -0.60 -9.96 16.66
N GLY A 49 0.51 -10.49 17.15
CA GLY A 49 1.24 -11.62 16.55
C GLY A 49 2.19 -11.26 15.41
N LEU A 50 2.43 -9.96 15.15
CA LEU A 50 3.45 -9.50 14.21
C LEU A 50 4.75 -9.11 14.93
N GLU A 51 5.91 -9.42 14.33
CA GLU A 51 7.18 -8.82 14.75
C GLU A 51 7.18 -7.30 14.54
N LYS A 52 7.73 -6.55 15.49
CA LYS A 52 7.77 -5.07 15.48
C LYS A 52 8.31 -4.47 14.17
N LYS A 53 9.32 -5.09 13.54
CA LYS A 53 9.91 -4.63 12.27
C LYS A 53 8.93 -4.68 11.08
N THR A 54 7.89 -5.49 11.18
CA THR A 54 6.87 -5.69 10.14
C THR A 54 5.70 -4.74 10.31
N THR A 55 5.60 -4.06 11.46
CA THR A 55 4.47 -3.19 11.82
C THR A 55 4.59 -1.79 11.22
N ASP A 56 5.81 -1.28 11.02
CA ASP A 56 6.04 0.08 10.53
C ASP A 56 5.45 0.37 9.13
N PRO A 57 5.59 -0.54 8.12
CA PRO A 57 4.95 -0.34 6.83
C PRO A 57 3.42 -0.33 6.91
N TYR A 58 2.85 -1.11 7.84
CA TYR A 58 1.40 -1.18 8.07
C TYR A 58 0.86 0.11 8.70
N LEU A 59 1.50 0.59 9.76
CA LEU A 59 1.14 1.84 10.41
C LEU A 59 1.34 3.06 9.50
N THR A 60 2.34 3.00 8.62
CA THR A 60 2.56 4.03 7.61
C THR A 60 1.45 4.02 6.56
N GLY A 61 1.06 2.84 6.07
CA GLY A 61 -0.08 2.69 5.16
C GLY A 61 -1.38 3.19 5.79
N TRP A 62 -1.62 2.85 7.06
CA TRP A 62 -2.78 3.32 7.80
C TRP A 62 -2.86 4.86 7.84
N ARG A 63 -1.80 5.51 8.37
CA ARG A 63 -1.75 6.97 8.56
C ARG A 63 -1.76 7.75 7.25
N LYS A 64 -1.00 7.31 6.24
CA LYS A 64 -0.83 8.07 5.00
C LYS A 64 -1.92 7.82 3.96
N ARG A 65 -2.67 6.72 4.05
CA ARG A 65 -3.60 6.30 2.99
C ARG A 65 -4.98 5.96 3.54
N VAL A 66 -5.07 5.02 4.47
CA VAL A 66 -6.38 4.56 4.96
C VAL A 66 -7.15 5.67 5.68
N VAL A 67 -6.52 6.36 6.63
CA VAL A 67 -7.18 7.42 7.39
C VAL A 67 -7.62 8.59 6.48
N PRO A 68 -6.77 9.12 5.59
CA PRO A 68 -7.18 10.18 4.67
C PRO A 68 -8.32 9.79 3.71
N THR A 69 -8.32 8.55 3.18
CA THR A 69 -9.30 8.17 2.15
C THR A 69 -10.59 7.56 2.69
N LEU A 70 -10.50 6.76 3.76
CA LEU A 70 -11.62 5.97 4.29
C LEU A 70 -11.91 6.26 5.76
N GLY A 71 -11.03 6.98 6.46
CA GLY A 71 -11.09 7.15 7.91
C GLY A 71 -12.34 7.87 8.40
N HIS A 72 -12.94 8.74 7.57
CA HIS A 72 -14.16 9.47 7.88
C HIS A 72 -15.44 8.61 7.78
N LEU A 73 -15.36 7.45 7.12
CA LEU A 73 -16.51 6.57 6.93
C LEU A 73 -16.79 5.74 8.18
N PRO A 74 -18.06 5.54 8.56
CA PRO A 74 -18.41 4.57 9.59
C PRO A 74 -17.97 3.16 9.21
N VAL A 75 -17.44 2.39 10.17
CA VAL A 75 -16.98 1.00 9.95
C VAL A 75 -18.07 0.13 9.32
N ALA A 76 -19.31 0.30 9.80
CA ALA A 76 -20.47 -0.43 9.33
C ALA A 76 -20.88 -0.07 7.89
N MET A 77 -20.51 1.11 7.40
CA MET A 77 -20.85 1.60 6.05
C MET A 77 -19.76 1.36 5.02
N LEU A 78 -18.58 0.87 5.41
CA LEU A 78 -17.49 0.63 4.48
C LEU A 78 -17.86 -0.46 3.46
N THR A 79 -18.05 -0.11 2.20
CA THR A 79 -18.42 -1.08 1.15
C THR A 79 -17.19 -1.62 0.41
N ASN A 80 -17.33 -2.78 -0.26
CA ASN A 80 -16.29 -3.28 -1.16
C ASN A 80 -15.90 -2.21 -2.20
N GLY A 81 -16.89 -1.58 -2.83
CA GLY A 81 -16.66 -0.53 -3.82
C GLY A 81 -16.01 0.75 -3.27
N ALA A 82 -16.15 1.06 -1.98
CA ALA A 82 -15.39 2.15 -1.36
C ALA A 82 -13.91 1.78 -1.22
N VAL A 83 -13.61 0.54 -0.82
CA VAL A 83 -12.23 0.05 -0.73
C VAL A 83 -11.60 -0.06 -2.11
N ASP A 84 -12.31 -0.58 -3.11
CA ASP A 84 -11.81 -0.71 -4.48
C ASP A 84 -11.43 0.65 -5.07
N ARG A 85 -12.30 1.67 -4.89
CA ARG A 85 -12.00 3.04 -5.31
C ARG A 85 -10.80 3.64 -4.57
N ALA A 86 -10.66 3.37 -3.27
CA ALA A 86 -9.50 3.81 -2.52
C ALA A 86 -8.20 3.15 -3.03
N VAL A 87 -8.25 1.87 -3.37
CA VAL A 87 -7.11 1.15 -3.96
C VAL A 87 -6.72 1.77 -5.30
N VAL A 88 -7.68 2.01 -6.20
CA VAL A 88 -7.42 2.70 -7.47
C VAL A 88 -6.78 4.06 -7.22
N GLY A 89 -7.33 4.87 -6.31
CA GLY A 89 -6.79 6.18 -5.95
C GLY A 89 -5.33 6.09 -5.48
N TRP A 90 -5.00 5.16 -4.59
CA TRP A 90 -3.62 5.00 -4.12
C TRP A 90 -2.65 4.63 -5.24
N ILE A 91 -3.09 3.81 -6.21
CA ILE A 91 -2.27 3.42 -7.35
C ILE A 91 -2.05 4.63 -8.26
N SER A 92 -3.10 5.38 -8.55
CA SER A 92 -3.02 6.63 -9.32
C SER A 92 -2.15 7.70 -8.65
N ASP A 93 -2.09 7.72 -7.31
CA ASP A 93 -1.19 8.58 -6.52
C ASP A 93 0.28 8.08 -6.52
N GLY A 94 0.61 7.06 -7.31
CA GLY A 94 1.96 6.51 -7.45
C GLY A 94 2.38 5.58 -6.31
N ALA A 95 1.45 5.00 -5.54
CA ALA A 95 1.80 4.03 -4.51
C ALA A 95 2.23 2.70 -5.15
N GLY A 96 3.51 2.33 -5.01
CA GLY A 96 4.01 1.06 -5.52
C GLY A 96 3.31 -0.19 -4.94
N LYS A 97 3.40 -1.31 -5.65
CA LYS A 97 2.71 -2.59 -5.34
C LYS A 97 2.83 -3.05 -3.89
N SER A 98 4.03 -2.99 -3.31
CA SER A 98 4.29 -3.38 -1.91
C SER A 98 3.60 -2.44 -0.92
N THR A 99 3.52 -1.17 -1.26
CA THR A 99 2.84 -0.14 -0.46
C THR A 99 1.33 -0.35 -0.44
N VAL A 100 0.72 -0.60 -1.59
CA VAL A 100 -0.71 -0.94 -1.69
C VAL A 100 -1.01 -2.24 -0.93
N LYS A 101 -0.17 -3.27 -1.10
CA LYS A 101 -0.28 -4.54 -0.35
C LYS A 101 -0.29 -4.32 1.16
N ASN A 102 0.68 -3.56 1.67
CA ASN A 102 0.83 -3.31 3.11
C ASN A 102 -0.32 -2.47 3.66
N THR A 103 -0.80 -1.49 2.89
CA THR A 103 -1.96 -0.66 3.23
C THR A 103 -3.25 -1.49 3.28
N LEU A 104 -3.46 -2.40 2.32
CA LEU A 104 -4.58 -3.34 2.35
C LEU A 104 -4.47 -4.33 3.50
N ALA A 105 -3.26 -4.83 3.81
CA ALA A 105 -3.06 -5.80 4.88
C ALA A 105 -3.48 -5.25 6.26
N VAL A 106 -3.14 -3.99 6.57
CA VAL A 106 -3.58 -3.37 7.83
C VAL A 106 -5.09 -3.14 7.84
N LEU A 107 -5.68 -2.69 6.73
CA LEU A 107 -7.12 -2.48 6.64
C LEU A 107 -7.88 -3.81 6.80
N VAL A 108 -7.41 -4.89 6.17
CA VAL A 108 -7.98 -6.24 6.34
C VAL A 108 -7.97 -6.64 7.80
N ARG A 109 -6.85 -6.46 8.51
CA ARG A 109 -6.76 -6.83 9.94
C ARG A 109 -7.70 -6.04 10.83
N VAL A 110 -7.80 -4.72 10.64
CA VAL A 110 -8.73 -3.88 11.39
C VAL A 110 -10.18 -4.29 11.11
N MET A 111 -10.52 -4.55 9.85
CA MET A 111 -11.87 -4.99 9.47
C MET A 111 -12.18 -6.43 9.90
N GLU A 112 -11.18 -7.31 10.05
CA GLU A 112 -11.36 -8.63 10.68
C GLU A 112 -11.71 -8.48 12.16
N GLN A 113 -11.11 -7.50 12.85
CA GLN A 113 -11.51 -7.21 14.22
C GLN A 113 -12.95 -6.70 14.27
N ALA A 114 -13.36 -5.83 13.34
CA ALA A 114 -14.75 -5.36 13.28
C ALA A 114 -15.76 -6.49 13.01
N VAL A 115 -15.35 -7.54 12.30
CA VAL A 115 -16.17 -8.75 12.13
C VAL A 115 -16.21 -9.58 13.41
N ARG A 116 -15.11 -9.67 14.16
CA ARG A 116 -15.08 -10.36 15.47
C ARG A 116 -15.92 -9.64 16.53
N ASP A 117 -16.02 -8.33 16.43
CA ASP A 117 -16.81 -7.48 17.33
C ASP A 117 -18.28 -7.35 16.87
N ASP A 118 -18.72 -8.20 15.92
CA ASP A 118 -20.08 -8.25 15.34
C ASP A 118 -20.59 -6.94 14.72
N LEU A 119 -19.71 -5.96 14.49
CA LEU A 119 -20.06 -4.71 13.79
C LEU A 119 -20.40 -4.96 12.32
N ARG A 120 -19.93 -6.10 11.79
CA ARG A 120 -20.14 -6.51 10.39
C ARG A 120 -20.14 -8.01 10.23
N GLN A 121 -20.95 -8.46 9.27
CA GLN A 121 -20.99 -9.87 8.85
C GLN A 121 -19.84 -10.27 7.91
N SER A 122 -19.21 -9.30 7.23
CA SER A 122 -18.14 -9.59 6.26
C SER A 122 -17.11 -8.47 6.17
N ASN A 123 -15.89 -8.85 5.78
CA ASN A 123 -14.77 -7.92 5.63
C ASN A 123 -14.69 -7.39 4.18
N PRO A 124 -14.91 -6.08 3.97
CA PRO A 124 -14.92 -5.47 2.64
C PRO A 124 -13.51 -5.22 2.09
N ALA A 125 -12.49 -5.27 2.95
CA ALA A 125 -11.11 -5.02 2.60
C ALA A 125 -10.43 -6.24 1.95
N ARG A 126 -11.11 -7.39 1.90
CA ARG A 126 -10.67 -8.56 1.15
C ARG A 126 -10.91 -8.36 -0.35
N VAL A 127 -10.21 -7.38 -0.91
CA VAL A 127 -10.23 -7.07 -2.34
C VAL A 127 -9.55 -8.22 -3.09
N ARG A 128 -10.26 -8.83 -4.03
CA ARG A 128 -9.71 -9.81 -4.96
C ARG A 128 -9.31 -9.12 -6.26
N GLY A 129 -8.23 -9.59 -6.89
CA GLY A 129 -7.85 -9.09 -8.22
C GLY A 129 -7.17 -7.72 -8.27
N TRP A 130 -7.00 -7.01 -7.14
CA TRP A 130 -6.30 -5.71 -7.13
C TRP A 130 -4.89 -5.75 -7.70
N GLN A 131 -4.21 -6.91 -7.67
CA GLN A 131 -2.89 -7.09 -8.27
C GLN A 131 -2.93 -6.99 -9.80
N LYS A 132 -4.00 -7.50 -10.44
CA LYS A 132 -4.21 -7.36 -11.88
C LYS A 132 -4.56 -5.92 -12.22
N LEU A 133 -5.38 -5.29 -11.38
CA LEU A 133 -5.74 -3.87 -11.52
C LEU A 133 -4.49 -2.97 -11.44
N TYR A 134 -3.61 -3.25 -10.48
CA TYR A 134 -2.32 -2.57 -10.35
C TYR A 134 -1.49 -2.71 -11.61
N GLN A 135 -1.37 -3.93 -12.14
CA GLN A 135 -0.58 -4.17 -13.36
C GLN A 135 -1.17 -3.43 -14.56
N GLN A 136 -2.50 -3.40 -14.72
CA GLN A 136 -3.15 -2.65 -15.79
C GLN A 136 -2.91 -1.15 -15.68
N ILE A 137 -3.03 -0.58 -14.49
CA ILE A 137 -2.81 0.85 -14.26
C ILE A 137 -1.33 1.21 -14.41
N GLU A 138 -0.42 0.36 -13.93
CA GLU A 138 1.03 0.52 -14.10
C GLU A 138 1.40 0.44 -15.59
N ASP A 139 0.90 -0.53 -16.33
CA ASP A 139 1.12 -0.67 -17.79
C ASP A 139 0.55 0.52 -18.59
N GLU A 140 -0.51 1.17 -18.11
CA GLU A 140 -1.07 2.40 -18.70
C GLU A 140 -0.26 3.66 -18.36
N LEU A 141 0.37 3.70 -17.17
CA LEU A 141 1.16 4.83 -16.68
C LEU A 141 2.61 4.79 -17.17
N ASP A 142 3.20 3.60 -17.25
CA ASP A 142 4.56 3.37 -17.70
C ASP A 142 4.53 2.94 -19.17
N ASP A 143 5.12 3.75 -20.06
CA ASP A 143 5.64 3.23 -21.32
C ASP A 143 7.02 2.62 -21.02
N PRO A 144 7.17 1.28 -20.96
CA PRO A 144 8.44 0.67 -20.57
C PRO A 144 9.57 0.99 -21.56
N ARG A 145 9.23 1.40 -22.80
CA ARG A 145 10.21 1.85 -23.79
C ARG A 145 10.71 3.26 -23.51
N SER A 146 9.94 4.09 -22.81
CA SER A 146 10.36 5.45 -22.44
C SER A 146 11.51 5.49 -21.44
N LEU A 147 11.68 4.42 -20.65
CA LEU A 147 12.76 4.26 -19.66
C LEU A 147 13.96 3.45 -20.21
N ALA A 148 13.89 2.96 -21.44
CA ALA A 148 14.97 2.19 -22.04
C ALA A 148 16.15 3.12 -22.38
N LEU A 149 17.32 2.81 -21.83
CA LEU A 149 18.57 3.48 -22.24
C LEU A 149 18.90 3.07 -23.67
N SER A 150 19.24 4.06 -24.51
CA SER A 150 19.53 3.84 -25.93
C SER A 150 20.78 3.00 -26.16
N ASP A 151 21.80 3.17 -25.32
CA ASP A 151 23.11 2.55 -25.47
C ASP A 151 23.95 2.64 -24.18
N TYR A 152 25.15 2.08 -24.23
CA TYR A 152 26.09 2.08 -23.11
C TYR A 152 26.60 3.48 -22.73
N SER A 153 26.65 4.43 -23.66
CA SER A 153 27.06 5.80 -23.36
C SER A 153 25.99 6.57 -22.57
N ALA A 154 24.72 6.30 -22.86
CA ALA A 154 23.59 6.80 -22.07
C ALA A 154 23.63 6.25 -20.63
N LEU A 155 24.02 4.98 -20.46
CA LEU A 155 24.23 4.37 -19.13
C LEU A 155 25.36 5.06 -18.35
N LEU A 156 26.50 5.32 -18.98
CA LEU A 156 27.62 6.03 -18.33
C LEU A 156 27.22 7.46 -17.94
N THR A 157 26.50 8.15 -18.82
CA THR A 157 25.98 9.51 -18.56
C THR A 157 25.03 9.52 -17.37
N LEU A 158 24.12 8.54 -17.28
CA LEU A 158 23.22 8.38 -16.14
C LEU A 158 24.00 8.11 -14.86
N ALA A 159 24.98 7.20 -14.90
CA ALA A 159 25.81 6.85 -13.74
C ALA A 159 26.57 8.08 -13.20
N ASP A 160 27.21 8.85 -14.08
CA ASP A 160 27.90 10.10 -13.71
C ASP A 160 26.93 11.14 -13.12
N ALA A 161 25.75 11.30 -13.72
CA ALA A 161 24.73 12.23 -13.22
C ALA A 161 24.22 11.83 -11.83
N LEU A 162 24.04 10.54 -11.56
CA LEU A 162 23.63 10.02 -10.26
C LEU A 162 24.73 10.21 -9.20
N VAL A 163 25.99 9.94 -9.54
CA VAL A 163 27.14 10.23 -8.65
C VAL A 163 27.18 11.71 -8.31
N ASN A 164 27.05 12.60 -9.29
CA ASN A 164 27.08 14.05 -9.05
C ASN A 164 25.93 14.56 -8.16
N ARG A 165 24.79 13.86 -8.14
CA ARG A 165 23.63 14.17 -7.28
C ARG A 165 23.66 13.45 -5.93
N SER A 166 24.56 12.48 -5.75
CA SER A 166 24.67 11.73 -4.49
C SER A 166 25.25 12.61 -3.38
N ALA A 167 24.89 12.29 -2.14
CA ALA A 167 25.24 13.12 -0.97
C ALA A 167 26.76 13.24 -0.74
N ASP A 168 27.53 12.22 -1.13
CA ASP A 168 28.98 12.12 -0.94
C ASP A 168 29.77 12.19 -2.25
N GLN A 169 29.09 12.25 -3.40
CA GLN A 169 29.69 12.18 -4.74
C GLN A 169 30.65 10.99 -4.92
N TYR A 170 30.40 9.92 -4.17
CA TYR A 170 31.29 8.78 -4.18
C TYR A 170 31.22 8.04 -5.51
N ARG A 171 32.36 7.96 -6.21
CA ARG A 171 32.46 7.38 -7.56
C ARG A 171 32.00 5.93 -7.63
N GLY A 172 32.14 5.17 -6.54
CA GLY A 172 31.69 3.77 -6.49
C GLY A 172 30.18 3.58 -6.68
N TRP A 173 29.35 4.62 -6.48
CA TRP A 173 27.94 4.56 -6.87
C TRP A 173 27.75 4.39 -8.38
N GLY A 174 28.66 4.95 -9.19
CA GLY A 174 28.65 4.78 -10.64
C GLY A 174 28.93 3.33 -11.05
N ASP A 175 29.95 2.71 -10.43
CA ASP A 175 30.30 1.31 -10.67
C ASP A 175 29.15 0.37 -10.30
N VAL A 176 28.44 0.66 -9.21
CA VAL A 176 27.26 -0.07 -8.76
C VAL A 176 26.11 0.01 -9.77
N VAL A 177 25.86 1.20 -10.34
CA VAL A 177 24.82 1.42 -11.36
C VAL A 177 25.15 0.67 -12.65
N ILE A 178 26.40 0.75 -13.12
CA ILE A 178 26.86 0.07 -14.33
C ILE A 178 26.80 -1.45 -14.14
N PHE A 179 27.29 -1.94 -13.00
CA PHE A 179 27.24 -3.36 -12.66
C PHE A 179 25.80 -3.88 -12.66
N ALA A 180 24.89 -3.21 -11.94
CA ALA A 180 23.47 -3.60 -11.88
C ALA A 180 22.82 -3.61 -13.27
N ALA A 181 23.12 -2.63 -14.12
CA ALA A 181 22.58 -2.54 -15.48
C ALA A 181 23.10 -3.65 -16.40
N CYS A 182 24.38 -4.03 -16.28
CA CYS A 182 24.98 -5.08 -17.11
C CYS A 182 24.64 -6.50 -16.64
N THR A 183 24.31 -6.70 -15.35
CA THR A 183 24.04 -8.03 -14.79
C THR A 183 22.56 -8.27 -14.48
N ALA A 184 21.70 -7.27 -14.65
CA ALA A 184 20.30 -7.28 -14.21
C ALA A 184 20.13 -7.69 -12.73
N SER A 185 21.15 -7.42 -11.91
CA SER A 185 21.14 -7.79 -10.49
C SER A 185 20.23 -6.90 -9.67
N ARG A 186 19.54 -7.49 -8.69
CA ARG A 186 18.75 -6.70 -7.73
C ARG A 186 19.68 -5.92 -6.80
N ILE A 187 19.22 -4.78 -6.27
CA ILE A 187 20.02 -3.95 -5.35
C ILE A 187 20.53 -4.71 -4.11
N GLY A 188 19.77 -5.70 -3.63
CA GLY A 188 20.17 -6.59 -2.54
C GLY A 188 21.29 -7.58 -2.92
N GLU A 189 21.39 -7.94 -4.20
CA GLU A 189 22.46 -8.81 -4.72
C GLU A 189 23.75 -8.00 -4.90
N VAL A 190 23.65 -6.77 -5.44
CA VAL A 190 24.80 -5.87 -5.64
C VAL A 190 25.44 -5.46 -4.31
N SER A 191 24.62 -5.16 -3.30
CA SER A 191 25.12 -4.81 -1.96
C SER A 191 25.77 -5.98 -1.21
N GLY A 192 25.49 -7.22 -1.61
CA GLY A 192 26.09 -8.43 -1.05
C GLY A 192 27.35 -8.92 -1.79
N CYS A 193 27.67 -8.34 -2.95
CA CYS A 193 28.81 -8.77 -3.76
C CYS A 193 30.14 -8.49 -3.06
N ARG A 194 30.93 -9.55 -2.84
CA ARG A 194 32.32 -9.48 -2.36
C ARG A 194 33.26 -9.83 -3.51
N VAL A 195 34.50 -9.34 -3.45
CA VAL A 195 35.56 -9.56 -4.47
C VAL A 195 35.78 -11.05 -4.79
N GLY A 196 35.51 -11.97 -3.84
CA GLY A 196 35.60 -13.42 -4.06
C GLY A 196 34.40 -14.09 -4.75
N CYS A 197 33.34 -13.34 -5.07
CA CYS A 197 32.12 -13.88 -5.69
C CYS A 197 32.21 -14.00 -7.22
N GLN A 198 33.15 -13.30 -7.84
CA GLN A 198 33.43 -13.40 -9.27
C GLN A 198 34.51 -14.47 -9.48
N ARG A 199 34.16 -15.59 -10.13
CA ARG A 199 35.19 -16.49 -10.68
C ARG A 199 35.76 -15.82 -11.92
N SER A 200 36.86 -15.10 -11.78
CA SER A 200 37.67 -14.69 -12.93
C SER A 200 38.26 -15.95 -13.55
N SER A 201 37.72 -16.40 -14.69
CA SER A 201 38.38 -17.39 -15.54
C SER A 201 39.57 -16.73 -16.23
N ASN A 202 40.62 -16.45 -15.46
CA ASN A 202 41.94 -16.19 -15.98
C ASN A 202 42.84 -17.29 -15.44
N SER A 203 42.91 -18.40 -16.19
CA SER A 203 43.92 -19.43 -16.01
C SER A 203 45.15 -19.02 -16.83
N PRO A 204 46.30 -18.71 -16.20
CA PRO A 204 47.55 -18.60 -16.94
C PRO A 204 48.16 -19.99 -17.10
N ARG A 205 48.24 -20.46 -18.35
CA ARG A 205 49.41 -21.15 -18.93
C ARG A 205 49.23 -21.29 -20.44
#